data_AF-A0A381NEU4-F1
#
_entry.id   AF-A0A381NEU4-F1
#
_cell.length_a   1.000
_cell.length_b   1.000
_cell.length_c   1.000
_cell.angle_alpha   90.00
_cell.angle_beta   90.00
_cell.angle_gamma   90.00
#
_symmetry.space_group_name_H-M   'P 1'
#
loop_
_entity.id
_entity.type
_entity.pdbx_description
1 polymer ?
#
loop_
_entity_poly.entity_id
_entity_poly.type
_entity_poly.pdbx_seq_one_letter_code
_entity_poly.pdbx_strand_id
1 'polypeptide(L)'
;MVAIKTTLLPSSLQVLARALELEFGECHYLHYGIDEPNSPLGSGYEEKSFLEMQQHFSDRLWLQINEALQSSKKALFVGHSVGFLAEQSAAQGLETTWLSASAKGNSKNLETHSADFLSAHLGTNFDVIVVEGSYHYLDQLPILNKCREILKSDGDVYLFGEYLDDDSTIQYSSLPNLSSFKQLSDRLGYDLVQELDFTFEVQPSFPALSTLLQRHEQVLIRRKFATNQELEKLKESLQLAIDDFNSGRRCYRLFHLTKVASPTGEYTNAEYGDKDAFNPEEVAELFEKSFNKKWDSDLWHWKYMLGNGKCVIARQHRDGEIVSHYGGIPREIYYFGRPSMAIQPCDVMVLPEIRKHYGKSSLFFKVAATFLEREIGNTVNHLLGFGFPNKPTMNAAIRLGLYEKTDDFVEVLYMAPYSDYEESGYSWSALNMDDPVQQKEVDGLWQEMWPDFSSGIIGMRHSQYLKYRYFEHPYSVKKLYQCLMLKNDSTGFPVAVAILKIDGDRKLIMDFICPITEIKKILSQLNQLVEKEGQVSGLKIWVTRGWLDTVRLEGAIVNELGIEIPCNSWNPGPSSRTLYGAWWLTAGDIDFM
;
A
#
# COMPACT_ATOMS: atom_id res chain seq x y z
N MET A 1 -30.14 -20.10 -18.41
CA MET A 1 -29.11 -19.19 -17.87
C MET A 1 -27.77 -19.61 -18.44
N VAL A 2 -26.86 -18.69 -18.74
CA VAL A 2 -25.50 -19.08 -19.13
C VAL A 2 -24.84 -19.83 -17.98
N ALA A 3 -24.33 -21.04 -18.26
CA ALA A 3 -23.53 -21.77 -17.31
C ALA A 3 -22.06 -21.30 -17.36
N ILE A 4 -21.48 -21.04 -16.20
CA ILE A 4 -20.06 -20.77 -16.00
C ILE A 4 -19.28 -22.05 -16.28
N LYS A 5 -18.36 -21.97 -17.23
CA LYS A 5 -17.40 -23.05 -17.51
C LYS A 5 -16.35 -23.13 -16.43
N THR A 6 -16.64 -23.95 -15.43
CA THR A 6 -15.81 -24.19 -14.24
C THR A 6 -14.35 -24.54 -14.58
N THR A 7 -14.06 -25.23 -15.69
CA THR A 7 -12.69 -25.57 -16.13
C THR A 7 -11.83 -24.37 -16.55
N LEU A 8 -12.45 -23.23 -16.88
CA LEU A 8 -11.75 -22.05 -17.41
C LEU A 8 -11.56 -20.95 -16.36
N LEU A 9 -12.06 -21.17 -15.15
CA LEU A 9 -11.90 -20.21 -14.06
C LEU A 9 -10.47 -20.24 -13.50
N PRO A 10 -10.02 -19.16 -12.84
CA PRO A 10 -8.83 -19.19 -11.99
C PRO A 10 -8.96 -20.27 -10.90
N SER A 11 -7.85 -20.91 -10.54
CA SER A 11 -7.83 -22.03 -9.57
C SER A 11 -8.52 -21.70 -8.24
N SER A 12 -8.40 -20.45 -7.78
CA SER A 12 -9.05 -19.94 -6.57
C SER A 12 -10.58 -20.03 -6.59
N LEU A 13 -11.21 -19.93 -7.77
CA LEU A 13 -12.66 -19.97 -7.94
C LEU A 13 -13.16 -21.35 -8.40
N GLN A 14 -12.28 -22.18 -8.98
CA GLN A 14 -12.66 -23.49 -9.51
C GLN A 14 -13.30 -24.40 -8.46
N VAL A 15 -12.75 -24.43 -7.24
CA VAL A 15 -13.23 -25.35 -6.19
C VAL A 15 -14.69 -25.07 -5.82
N LEU A 16 -15.03 -23.80 -5.56
CA LEU A 16 -16.40 -23.39 -5.27
C LEU A 16 -17.32 -23.64 -6.48
N ALA A 17 -16.88 -23.26 -7.68
CA ALA A 17 -17.67 -23.44 -8.90
C ALA A 17 -18.00 -24.92 -9.17
N ARG A 18 -17.05 -25.83 -8.88
CA ARG A 18 -17.26 -27.28 -8.99
C ARG A 18 -18.20 -27.81 -7.91
N ALA A 19 -18.15 -27.27 -6.70
CA ALA A 19 -19.10 -27.64 -5.65
C ALA A 19 -20.54 -27.26 -6.07
N LEU A 20 -20.71 -26.06 -6.65
CA LEU A 20 -22.00 -25.61 -7.18
C LEU A 20 -22.48 -26.48 -8.35
N GLU A 21 -21.60 -26.82 -9.29
CA GLU A 21 -21.91 -27.71 -10.41
C GLU A 21 -22.30 -29.13 -9.94
N LEU A 22 -21.67 -29.64 -8.87
CA LEU A 22 -22.03 -30.94 -8.28
C LEU A 22 -23.39 -30.91 -7.57
N GLU A 23 -23.74 -29.80 -6.92
CA GLU A 23 -25.01 -29.65 -6.20
C GLU A 23 -26.19 -29.38 -7.14
N PHE A 24 -26.02 -28.47 -8.11
CA PHE A 24 -27.11 -27.94 -8.93
C PHE A 24 -27.05 -28.40 -10.40
N GLY A 25 -26.05 -29.20 -10.77
CA GLY A 25 -25.83 -29.68 -12.14
C GLY A 25 -25.10 -28.68 -13.04
N GLU A 26 -25.30 -27.38 -12.81
CA GLU A 26 -24.62 -26.26 -13.48
C GLU A 26 -24.21 -25.19 -12.45
N CYS A 27 -23.21 -24.37 -12.78
CA CYS A 27 -22.82 -23.21 -11.99
C CYS A 27 -23.21 -21.94 -12.76
N HIS A 28 -24.08 -21.10 -12.20
CA HIS A 28 -24.51 -19.84 -12.83
C HIS A 28 -23.92 -18.59 -12.17
N TYR A 29 -23.67 -18.66 -10.86
CA TYR A 29 -23.25 -17.54 -10.03
C TYR A 29 -22.13 -17.96 -9.08
N LEU A 30 -21.19 -17.05 -8.83
CA LEU A 30 -20.10 -17.18 -7.85
C LEU A 30 -20.19 -16.14 -6.72
N HIS A 31 -20.99 -15.09 -6.89
CA HIS A 31 -21.28 -14.13 -5.82
C HIS A 31 -22.16 -14.75 -4.72
N TYR A 32 -22.27 -14.05 -3.59
CA TYR A 32 -23.22 -14.39 -2.54
C TYR A 32 -24.67 -14.26 -3.02
N GLY A 33 -25.56 -15.06 -2.44
CA GLY A 33 -26.99 -14.86 -2.57
C GLY A 33 -27.51 -13.88 -1.51
N ILE A 34 -28.73 -13.41 -1.71
CA ILE A 34 -29.43 -12.60 -0.71
C ILE A 34 -30.74 -13.26 -0.29
N ASP A 35 -31.07 -13.11 0.99
CA ASP A 35 -32.39 -13.45 1.52
C ASP A 35 -32.88 -12.42 2.54
N GLU A 36 -34.17 -12.45 2.87
CA GLU A 36 -34.72 -11.62 3.93
C GLU A 36 -34.03 -11.99 5.27
N PRO A 37 -33.60 -11.00 6.09
CA PRO A 37 -33.10 -11.28 7.42
C PRO A 37 -34.22 -11.97 8.23
N ASN A 38 -33.92 -13.14 8.81
CA ASN A 38 -34.90 -13.91 9.59
C ASN A 38 -35.64 -13.00 10.60
N SER A 39 -36.95 -12.81 10.41
CA SER A 39 -37.81 -12.23 11.45
C SER A 39 -37.78 -13.15 12.67
N PRO A 40 -37.51 -12.65 13.89
CA PRO A 40 -37.57 -13.47 15.11
C PRO A 40 -38.97 -14.06 15.40
N LEU A 41 -39.99 -13.61 14.66
CA LEU A 41 -41.38 -14.03 14.77
C LEU A 41 -41.87 -14.41 13.38
N GLY A 42 -41.85 -15.70 13.03
CA GLY A 42 -42.31 -16.14 11.72
C GLY A 42 -42.12 -17.63 11.43
N SER A 43 -43.02 -18.45 11.96
CA SER A 43 -43.23 -19.83 11.57
C SER A 43 -43.58 -19.95 10.07
N GLY A 44 -42.80 -20.70 9.30
CA GLY A 44 -43.21 -21.22 7.98
C GLY A 44 -42.43 -20.75 6.75
N TYR A 45 -41.20 -20.25 6.86
CA TYR A 45 -40.36 -20.05 5.68
C TYR A 45 -39.86 -21.41 5.16
N GLU A 46 -40.19 -21.73 3.90
CA GLU A 46 -39.46 -22.78 3.16
C GLU A 46 -38.01 -22.31 3.00
N GLU A 47 -37.06 -23.15 3.38
CA GLU A 47 -35.63 -22.85 3.31
C GLU A 47 -35.23 -22.75 1.82
N LYS A 48 -34.93 -21.53 1.36
CA LYS A 48 -34.48 -21.30 -0.02
C LYS A 48 -33.15 -21.99 -0.25
N SER A 49 -33.00 -22.62 -1.41
CA SER A 49 -31.71 -23.14 -1.86
C SER A 49 -30.72 -22.01 -2.10
N PHE A 50 -29.42 -22.32 -2.02
CA PHE A 50 -28.38 -21.33 -2.30
C PHE A 50 -28.47 -20.72 -3.70
N LEU A 51 -28.85 -21.54 -4.70
CA LEU A 51 -29.07 -21.05 -6.06
C LEU A 51 -30.22 -20.05 -6.15
N GLU A 52 -31.31 -20.25 -5.40
CA GLU A 52 -32.43 -19.30 -5.35
C GLU A 52 -32.02 -17.98 -4.68
N MET A 53 -31.19 -18.02 -3.63
CA MET A 53 -30.63 -16.82 -3.03
C MET A 53 -29.73 -16.06 -4.01
N GLN A 54 -28.89 -16.76 -4.78
CA GLN A 54 -28.05 -16.15 -5.81
C GLN A 54 -28.88 -15.55 -6.95
N GLN A 55 -29.93 -16.26 -7.41
CA GLN A 55 -30.86 -15.74 -8.40
C GLN A 55 -31.56 -14.47 -7.89
N HIS A 56 -31.99 -14.46 -6.63
CA HIS A 56 -32.62 -13.29 -6.03
C HIS A 56 -31.69 -12.08 -6.01
N PHE A 57 -30.38 -12.28 -5.77
CA PHE A 57 -29.40 -11.19 -5.89
C PHE A 57 -29.29 -10.69 -7.32
N SER A 58 -29.16 -11.60 -8.29
CA SER A 58 -29.12 -11.27 -9.72
C SER A 58 -30.34 -10.46 -10.18
N ASP A 59 -31.54 -10.85 -9.75
CA ASP A 59 -32.79 -10.13 -10.04
C ASP A 59 -32.80 -8.74 -9.41
N ARG A 60 -32.28 -8.60 -8.17
CA ARG A 60 -32.14 -7.30 -7.49
C ARG A 60 -31.12 -6.40 -8.19
N LEU A 61 -30.00 -6.95 -8.68
CA LEU A 61 -29.03 -6.22 -9.50
C LEU A 61 -29.68 -5.71 -10.79
N TRP A 62 -30.42 -6.58 -11.50
CA TRP A 62 -31.13 -6.20 -12.72
C TRP A 62 -32.07 -5.02 -12.49
N LEU A 63 -32.83 -5.03 -11.39
CA LEU A 63 -33.71 -3.93 -11.03
C LEU A 63 -32.97 -2.59 -10.85
N GLN A 64 -31.74 -2.60 -10.32
CA GLN A 64 -30.96 -1.37 -10.14
C GLN A 64 -30.39 -0.82 -11.46
N ILE A 65 -30.00 -1.71 -12.39
CA ILE A 65 -29.34 -1.29 -13.64
C ILE A 65 -30.31 -1.07 -14.80
N ASN A 66 -31.50 -1.68 -14.77
CA ASN A 66 -32.42 -1.70 -15.91
C ASN A 66 -32.92 -0.30 -16.31
N GLU A 67 -33.05 0.64 -15.37
CA GLU A 67 -33.41 2.03 -15.71
C GLU A 67 -32.34 2.69 -16.59
N ALA A 68 -31.07 2.57 -16.20
CA ALA A 68 -29.94 3.09 -17.00
C ALA A 68 -29.84 2.39 -18.36
N LEU A 69 -30.05 1.06 -18.41
CA LEU A 69 -29.98 0.29 -19.64
C LEU A 69 -31.06 0.67 -20.67
N GLN A 70 -32.28 1.03 -20.25
CA GLN A 70 -33.37 1.38 -21.17
C GLN A 70 -33.06 2.60 -22.06
N SER A 71 -32.20 3.51 -21.57
CA SER A 71 -31.77 4.71 -22.31
C SER A 71 -30.42 4.53 -23.01
N SER A 72 -29.81 3.36 -22.87
CA SER A 72 -28.46 3.05 -23.33
C SER A 72 -28.44 2.34 -24.69
N LYS A 73 -27.32 2.42 -25.39
CA LYS A 73 -27.07 1.69 -26.64
C LYS A 73 -26.04 0.60 -26.48
N LYS A 74 -25.05 0.81 -25.60
CA LYS A 74 -23.87 -0.03 -25.45
C LYS A 74 -23.58 -0.31 -23.97
N ALA A 75 -23.50 -1.57 -23.60
CA ALA A 75 -23.28 -2.01 -22.22
C ALA A 75 -22.12 -3.01 -22.10
N LEU A 76 -21.37 -2.92 -21.01
CA LEU A 76 -20.29 -3.85 -20.68
C LEU A 76 -20.60 -4.55 -19.36
N PHE A 77 -20.48 -5.87 -19.34
CA PHE A 77 -20.59 -6.69 -18.14
C PHE A 77 -19.25 -7.39 -17.90
N VAL A 78 -18.63 -7.13 -16.75
CA VAL A 78 -17.34 -7.69 -16.34
C VAL A 78 -17.57 -8.59 -15.14
N GLY A 79 -17.29 -9.88 -15.29
CA GLY A 79 -17.47 -10.86 -14.22
C GLY A 79 -18.06 -12.19 -14.69
N HIS A 80 -17.87 -13.21 -13.87
CA HIS A 80 -18.31 -14.56 -14.17
C HIS A 80 -19.81 -14.76 -13.95
N SER A 81 -20.40 -14.08 -12.96
CA SER A 81 -21.80 -14.23 -12.54
C SER A 81 -22.76 -13.30 -13.27
N VAL A 82 -22.24 -12.30 -13.98
CA VAL A 82 -23.06 -11.28 -14.69
C VAL A 82 -23.47 -11.70 -16.10
N GLY A 83 -23.16 -12.94 -16.52
CA GLY A 83 -23.49 -13.44 -17.85
C GLY A 83 -24.99 -13.43 -18.17
N PHE A 84 -25.84 -13.71 -17.17
CA PHE A 84 -27.29 -13.62 -17.35
C PHE A 84 -27.78 -12.19 -17.59
N LEU A 85 -27.25 -11.22 -16.83
CA LEU A 85 -27.57 -9.80 -17.01
C LEU A 85 -27.13 -9.32 -18.42
N ALA A 86 -26.00 -9.81 -18.91
CA ALA A 86 -25.52 -9.52 -20.26
C ALA A 86 -26.46 -10.09 -21.34
N GLU A 87 -26.94 -11.33 -21.19
CA GLU A 87 -27.94 -11.90 -22.12
C GLU A 87 -29.25 -11.10 -22.10
N GLN A 88 -29.72 -10.69 -20.92
CA GLN A 88 -30.93 -9.87 -20.79
C GLN A 88 -30.76 -8.49 -21.47
N SER A 89 -29.61 -7.84 -21.29
CA SER A 89 -29.24 -6.60 -21.97
C SER A 89 -29.24 -6.76 -23.50
N ALA A 90 -28.58 -7.80 -24.02
CA ALA A 90 -28.55 -8.07 -25.45
C ALA A 90 -29.95 -8.36 -26.03
N ALA A 91 -30.80 -9.05 -25.26
CA ALA A 91 -32.19 -9.33 -25.64
C ALA A 91 -33.07 -8.06 -25.70
N GLN A 92 -32.75 -7.03 -24.92
CA GLN A 92 -33.36 -5.69 -25.04
C GLN A 92 -32.88 -4.90 -26.28
N GLY A 93 -31.88 -5.41 -27.00
CA GLY A 93 -31.40 -4.84 -28.25
C GLY A 93 -30.12 -4.01 -28.13
N LEU A 94 -29.50 -3.93 -26.95
CA LEU A 94 -28.26 -3.19 -26.71
C LEU A 94 -27.05 -3.93 -27.29
N GLU A 95 -26.08 -3.18 -27.82
CA GLU A 95 -24.73 -3.68 -28.12
C GLU A 95 -24.04 -4.05 -26.80
N THR A 96 -24.07 -5.34 -26.46
CA THR A 96 -23.60 -5.82 -25.17
C THR A 96 -22.29 -6.57 -25.31
N THR A 97 -21.33 -6.23 -24.47
CA THR A 97 -20.07 -6.95 -24.32
C THR A 97 -20.06 -7.65 -22.96
N TRP A 98 -19.75 -8.95 -22.94
CA TRP A 98 -19.53 -9.70 -21.71
C TRP A 98 -18.08 -10.20 -21.64
N LEU A 99 -17.38 -9.74 -20.60
CA LEU A 99 -16.00 -10.10 -20.32
C LEU A 99 -15.93 -11.07 -19.13
N SER A 100 -15.51 -12.31 -19.42
CA SER A 100 -15.32 -13.36 -18.41
C SER A 100 -14.46 -14.48 -18.97
N ALA A 101 -13.58 -15.04 -18.15
CA ALA A 101 -12.80 -16.24 -18.52
C ALA A 101 -13.69 -17.42 -18.97
N SER A 102 -14.92 -17.51 -18.42
CA SER A 102 -15.90 -18.55 -18.74
C SER A 102 -16.81 -18.23 -19.93
N ALA A 103 -16.78 -17.00 -20.45
CA ALA A 103 -17.67 -16.55 -21.52
C ALA A 103 -17.42 -17.34 -22.82
N LYS A 104 -18.51 -17.80 -23.47
CA LYS A 104 -18.45 -18.43 -24.80
C LYS A 104 -19.70 -18.16 -25.63
N GLY A 105 -19.45 -17.98 -26.92
CA GLY A 105 -20.47 -17.89 -27.95
C GLY A 105 -20.96 -16.46 -28.12
N ASN A 106 -20.91 -15.96 -29.35
CA ASN A 106 -21.51 -14.68 -29.69
C ASN A 106 -22.95 -14.92 -30.13
N SER A 107 -23.84 -14.02 -29.75
CA SER A 107 -25.22 -13.99 -30.24
C SER A 107 -25.52 -12.62 -30.83
N LYS A 108 -26.73 -12.43 -31.35
CA LYS A 108 -27.12 -11.12 -31.90
C LYS A 108 -27.05 -10.09 -30.77
N ASN A 109 -26.22 -9.07 -30.96
CA ASN A 109 -25.95 -8.00 -30.00
C ASN A 109 -25.19 -8.41 -28.72
N LEU A 110 -24.64 -9.63 -28.64
CA LEU A 110 -23.78 -10.06 -27.52
C LEU A 110 -22.41 -10.51 -28.03
N GLU A 111 -21.38 -9.74 -27.68
CA GLU A 111 -19.98 -10.08 -27.89
C GLU A 111 -19.38 -10.63 -26.59
N THR A 112 -18.67 -11.75 -26.68
CA THR A 112 -18.03 -12.40 -25.53
C THR A 112 -16.52 -12.35 -25.64
N HIS A 113 -15.84 -11.98 -24.54
CA HIS A 113 -14.39 -11.96 -24.45
C HIS A 113 -13.92 -12.78 -23.24
N SER A 114 -12.87 -13.57 -23.46
CA SER A 114 -12.17 -14.31 -22.40
C SER A 114 -10.81 -13.66 -22.18
N ALA A 115 -10.78 -12.63 -21.34
CA ALA A 115 -9.58 -11.88 -20.97
C ALA A 115 -9.73 -11.25 -19.57
N ASP A 116 -8.60 -10.84 -18.99
CA ASP A 116 -8.59 -10.02 -17.78
C ASP A 116 -9.03 -8.58 -18.08
N PHE A 117 -9.80 -7.96 -17.18
CA PHE A 117 -10.39 -6.63 -17.40
C PHE A 117 -9.36 -5.53 -17.64
N LEU A 118 -8.28 -5.50 -16.88
CA LEU A 118 -7.27 -4.46 -16.99
C LEU A 118 -6.46 -4.60 -18.28
N SER A 119 -6.24 -5.83 -18.73
CA SER A 119 -5.54 -6.14 -19.99
C SER A 119 -6.43 -6.09 -21.25
N ALA A 120 -7.75 -6.09 -21.10
CA ALA A 120 -8.66 -6.24 -22.23
C ALA A 120 -8.68 -4.97 -23.12
N HIS A 121 -8.51 -5.21 -24.43
CA HIS A 121 -8.73 -4.19 -25.47
C HIS A 121 -10.21 -4.14 -25.82
N LEU A 122 -10.95 -3.40 -25.02
CA LEU A 122 -12.38 -3.16 -25.22
C LEU A 122 -12.56 -1.90 -26.07
N GLY A 123 -13.69 -1.80 -26.78
CA GLY A 123 -14.09 -0.54 -27.42
C GLY A 123 -14.30 0.59 -26.40
N THR A 124 -14.55 1.80 -26.87
CA THR A 124 -14.89 2.95 -26.02
C THR A 124 -16.36 3.34 -26.15
N ASN A 125 -16.78 4.34 -25.38
CA ASN A 125 -18.12 4.90 -25.35
C ASN A 125 -19.21 3.92 -24.88
N PHE A 126 -18.90 3.08 -23.90
CA PHE A 126 -19.95 2.36 -23.17
C PHE A 126 -20.86 3.36 -22.44
N ASP A 127 -22.17 3.12 -22.47
CA ASP A 127 -23.15 3.89 -21.70
C ASP A 127 -23.21 3.39 -20.25
N VAL A 128 -23.17 2.07 -20.06
CA VAL A 128 -23.23 1.40 -18.75
C VAL A 128 -22.15 0.34 -18.67
N ILE A 129 -21.44 0.29 -17.54
CA ILE A 129 -20.49 -0.77 -17.19
C ILE A 129 -20.95 -1.40 -15.87
N VAL A 130 -21.08 -2.72 -15.83
CA VAL A 130 -21.36 -3.49 -14.61
C VAL A 130 -20.14 -4.34 -14.28
N VAL A 131 -19.59 -4.17 -13.09
CA VAL A 131 -18.37 -4.85 -12.62
C VAL A 131 -18.70 -5.67 -11.37
N GLU A 132 -18.56 -6.99 -11.48
CA GLU A 132 -18.58 -7.90 -10.35
C GLU A 132 -17.19 -8.01 -9.73
N GLY A 133 -17.08 -7.87 -8.42
CA GLY A 133 -15.97 -8.49 -7.69
C GLY A 133 -15.51 -7.78 -6.43
N SER A 134 -14.93 -8.59 -5.54
CA SER A 134 -14.16 -8.17 -4.38
C SER A 134 -12.67 -8.12 -4.77
N TYR A 135 -12.23 -6.98 -5.31
CA TYR A 135 -10.87 -6.84 -5.83
C TYR A 135 -9.86 -6.54 -4.73
N HIS A 136 -8.57 -6.74 -5.01
CA HIS A 136 -7.53 -6.30 -4.09
C HIS A 136 -7.58 -4.78 -3.92
N TYR A 137 -7.26 -4.25 -2.74
CA TYR A 137 -7.31 -2.80 -2.48
C TYR A 137 -6.42 -1.99 -3.45
N LEU A 138 -5.35 -2.59 -3.95
CA LEU A 138 -4.46 -2.00 -4.96
C LEU A 138 -5.10 -1.88 -6.35
N ASP A 139 -6.07 -2.74 -6.66
CA ASP A 139 -6.67 -2.81 -8.00
C ASP A 139 -7.79 -1.78 -8.19
N GLN A 140 -8.21 -1.10 -7.13
CA GLN A 140 -9.28 -0.08 -7.20
C GLN A 140 -8.92 1.05 -8.17
N LEU A 141 -7.68 1.54 -8.10
CA LEU A 141 -7.18 2.60 -8.97
C LEU A 141 -7.22 2.20 -10.46
N PRO A 142 -6.57 1.10 -10.88
CA PRO A 142 -6.59 0.70 -12.29
C PRO A 142 -7.99 0.31 -12.78
N ILE A 143 -8.86 -0.30 -11.94
CA ILE A 143 -10.24 -0.65 -12.32
C ILE A 143 -11.07 0.60 -12.61
N LEU A 144 -11.05 1.57 -11.71
CA LEU A 144 -11.79 2.82 -11.90
C LEU A 144 -11.23 3.64 -13.07
N ASN A 145 -9.91 3.68 -13.25
CA ASN A 145 -9.31 4.30 -14.44
C ASN A 145 -9.74 3.60 -15.73
N LYS A 146 -9.75 2.26 -15.75
CA LYS A 146 -10.17 1.48 -16.92
C LYS A 146 -11.64 1.73 -17.26
N CYS A 147 -12.52 1.76 -16.27
CA CYS A 147 -13.91 2.13 -16.46
C CYS A 147 -13.99 3.55 -17.05
N ARG A 148 -13.27 4.51 -16.47
CA ARG A 148 -13.27 5.91 -16.91
C ARG A 148 -12.78 6.07 -18.35
N GLU A 149 -11.81 5.25 -18.74
CA GLU A 149 -11.23 5.23 -20.09
C GLU A 149 -12.28 4.85 -21.15
N ILE A 150 -13.05 3.79 -20.90
CA ILE A 150 -13.92 3.17 -21.91
C ILE A 150 -15.37 3.66 -21.83
N LEU A 151 -15.75 4.32 -20.74
CA LEU A 151 -17.07 4.91 -20.52
C LEU A 151 -17.21 6.26 -21.25
N LYS A 152 -18.37 6.48 -21.87
CA LYS A 152 -18.72 7.79 -22.45
C LYS A 152 -18.83 8.87 -21.35
N SER A 153 -18.79 10.15 -21.71
CA SER A 153 -19.14 11.24 -20.77
C SER A 153 -20.57 11.03 -20.29
N ASP A 154 -20.85 11.14 -18.98
CA ASP A 154 -22.16 10.87 -18.36
C ASP A 154 -22.59 9.40 -18.25
N GLY A 155 -21.74 8.46 -18.66
CA GLY A 155 -22.05 7.04 -18.49
C GLY A 155 -22.00 6.57 -17.05
N ASP A 156 -22.62 5.42 -16.79
CA ASP A 156 -22.77 4.81 -15.48
C ASP A 156 -21.85 3.61 -15.27
N VAL A 157 -21.35 3.46 -14.04
CA VAL A 157 -20.62 2.28 -13.55
C VAL A 157 -21.37 1.73 -12.35
N TYR A 158 -21.74 0.46 -12.43
CA TYR A 158 -22.25 -0.31 -11.31
C TYR A 158 -21.18 -1.27 -10.85
N LEU A 159 -20.81 -1.22 -9.56
CA LEU A 159 -19.77 -2.09 -9.02
C LEU A 159 -20.25 -2.68 -7.70
N PHE A 160 -20.19 -4.02 -7.57
CA PHE A 160 -20.62 -4.71 -6.37
C PHE A 160 -19.59 -5.74 -5.88
N GLY A 161 -19.51 -5.88 -4.56
CA GLY A 161 -18.55 -6.77 -3.91
C GLY A 161 -18.36 -6.46 -2.43
N GLU A 162 -17.29 -7.02 -1.88
CA GLU A 162 -16.92 -6.88 -0.47
C GLU A 162 -15.97 -5.72 -0.21
N TYR A 163 -16.16 -5.04 0.92
CA TYR A 163 -15.32 -3.95 1.42
C TYR A 163 -15.07 -4.12 2.91
N LEU A 164 -14.03 -3.44 3.42
CA LEU A 164 -13.85 -3.25 4.85
C LEU A 164 -14.58 -1.97 5.29
N ASP A 165 -15.50 -2.13 6.22
CA ASP A 165 -16.23 -1.02 6.84
C ASP A 165 -15.48 -0.50 8.08
N ASP A 166 -14.99 -1.43 8.93
CA ASP A 166 -14.14 -1.10 10.07
C ASP A 166 -12.65 -1.35 9.77
N ASP A 167 -11.89 -0.27 9.61
CA ASP A 167 -10.44 -0.25 9.46
C ASP A 167 -9.72 0.36 10.68
N SER A 168 -10.38 0.40 11.85
CA SER A 168 -9.83 0.98 13.07
C SER A 168 -8.74 0.12 13.73
N THR A 169 -8.74 -1.18 13.46
CA THR A 169 -7.84 -2.15 14.11
C THR A 169 -6.67 -2.49 13.20
N ILE A 170 -5.45 -2.57 13.76
CA ILE A 170 -4.24 -3.01 13.04
C ILE A 170 -4.38 -4.49 12.67
N GLN A 171 -4.88 -4.75 11.47
CA GLN A 171 -5.11 -6.08 10.94
C GLN A 171 -5.15 -6.01 9.41
N TYR A 172 -4.16 -6.65 8.78
CA TYR A 172 -4.07 -6.71 7.32
C TYR A 172 -5.35 -7.28 6.68
N SER A 173 -5.69 -6.76 5.51
CA SER A 173 -6.71 -7.32 4.62
C SER A 173 -6.39 -6.97 3.17
N SER A 174 -6.71 -7.89 2.27
CA SER A 174 -6.63 -7.64 0.83
C SER A 174 -7.81 -6.82 0.30
N LEU A 175 -8.90 -6.71 1.07
CA LEU A 175 -10.09 -5.95 0.64
C LEU A 175 -9.87 -4.44 0.72
N PRO A 176 -10.50 -3.67 -0.17
CA PRO A 176 -10.48 -2.21 -0.10
C PRO A 176 -11.25 -1.69 1.13
N ASN A 177 -10.72 -0.64 1.75
CA ASN A 177 -11.48 0.13 2.72
C ASN A 177 -12.61 0.89 2.00
N LEU A 178 -13.82 0.83 2.57
CA LEU A 178 -15.02 1.44 2.02
C LEU A 178 -14.86 2.95 1.83
N SER A 179 -14.26 3.62 2.82
CA SER A 179 -13.99 5.06 2.81
C SER A 179 -13.01 5.45 1.70
N SER A 180 -11.90 4.71 1.55
CA SER A 180 -10.91 4.92 0.49
C SER A 180 -11.50 4.73 -0.90
N PHE A 181 -12.36 3.73 -1.10
CA PHE A 181 -13.04 3.52 -2.38
C PHE A 181 -13.88 4.74 -2.81
N LYS A 182 -14.67 5.29 -1.88
CA LYS A 182 -15.51 6.48 -2.15
C LYS A 182 -14.66 7.71 -2.47
N GLN A 183 -13.61 7.95 -1.69
CA GLN A 183 -12.70 9.08 -1.88
C GLN A 183 -11.92 8.98 -3.20
N LEU A 184 -11.49 7.77 -3.56
CA LEU A 184 -10.83 7.50 -4.83
C LEU A 184 -11.78 7.71 -6.01
N SER A 185 -13.02 7.22 -5.92
CA SER A 185 -14.03 7.41 -6.96
C SER A 185 -14.29 8.90 -7.24
N ASP A 186 -14.51 9.69 -6.18
CA ASP A 186 -14.65 11.15 -6.30
C ASP A 186 -13.42 11.81 -6.95
N ARG A 187 -12.21 11.47 -6.50
CA ARG A 187 -10.96 12.00 -7.07
C ARG A 187 -10.79 11.68 -8.55
N LEU A 188 -11.29 10.53 -9.00
CA LEU A 188 -11.21 10.09 -10.40
C LEU A 188 -12.30 10.70 -11.28
N GLY A 189 -13.21 11.51 -10.71
CA GLY A 189 -14.26 12.22 -11.45
C GLY A 189 -15.55 11.42 -11.59
N TYR A 190 -15.91 10.67 -10.54
CA TYR A 190 -17.20 10.00 -10.44
C TYR A 190 -18.09 10.67 -9.40
N ASP A 191 -19.36 10.88 -9.75
CA ASP A 191 -20.41 11.20 -8.79
C ASP A 191 -21.00 9.90 -8.24
N LEU A 192 -21.09 9.78 -6.92
CA LEU A 192 -21.80 8.68 -6.27
C LEU A 192 -23.31 8.95 -6.32
N VAL A 193 -24.02 8.24 -7.18
CA VAL A 193 -25.48 8.34 -7.33
C VAL A 193 -26.19 7.55 -6.25
N GLN A 194 -25.73 6.32 -6.00
CA GLN A 194 -26.34 5.43 -5.03
C GLN A 194 -25.32 4.47 -4.42
N GLU A 195 -25.49 4.19 -3.13
CA GLU A 195 -24.83 3.11 -2.41
C GLU A 195 -25.90 2.27 -1.74
N LEU A 196 -25.94 0.98 -2.08
CA LEU A 196 -26.84 0.01 -1.44
C LEU A 196 -26.02 -0.94 -0.56
N ASP A 197 -26.49 -1.09 0.68
CA ASP A 197 -25.94 -2.01 1.67
C ASP A 197 -26.70 -3.34 1.59
N PHE A 198 -25.97 -4.43 1.31
CA PHE A 198 -26.50 -5.79 1.31
C PHE A 198 -25.87 -6.67 2.42
N THR A 199 -25.15 -6.05 3.37
CA THR A 199 -24.35 -6.76 4.38
C THR A 199 -25.19 -7.76 5.19
N PHE A 200 -26.42 -7.41 5.55
CA PHE A 200 -27.29 -8.30 6.30
C PHE A 200 -27.95 -9.34 5.40
N GLU A 201 -28.39 -8.96 4.20
CA GLU A 201 -29.06 -9.88 3.30
C GLU A 201 -28.14 -10.97 2.75
N VAL A 202 -26.82 -10.77 2.70
CA VAL A 202 -25.87 -11.81 2.28
C VAL A 202 -25.55 -12.83 3.38
N GLN A 203 -25.80 -12.54 4.66
CA GLN A 203 -25.42 -13.43 5.77
C GLN A 203 -25.97 -14.86 5.66
N PRO A 204 -27.22 -15.09 5.19
CA PRO A 204 -27.76 -16.44 4.95
C PRO A 204 -26.94 -17.28 3.95
N SER A 205 -26.15 -16.64 3.07
CA SER A 205 -25.27 -17.34 2.13
C SER A 205 -24.15 -18.13 2.81
N PHE A 206 -23.66 -17.67 3.96
CA PHE A 206 -22.50 -18.28 4.61
C PHE A 206 -22.73 -19.71 5.11
N PRO A 207 -23.78 -20.01 5.91
CA PRO A 207 -24.07 -21.39 6.31
C PRO A 207 -24.38 -22.28 5.10
N ALA A 208 -25.04 -21.74 4.07
CA ALA A 208 -25.33 -22.46 2.84
C ALA A 208 -24.04 -22.86 2.08
N LEU A 209 -23.08 -21.94 1.95
CA LEU A 209 -21.76 -22.19 1.36
C LEU A 209 -20.93 -23.21 2.17
N SER A 210 -20.90 -23.07 3.50
CA SER A 210 -20.20 -24.02 4.37
C SER A 210 -20.77 -25.44 4.24
N THR A 211 -22.10 -25.56 4.21
CA THR A 211 -22.81 -26.84 4.03
C THR A 211 -22.52 -27.44 2.65
N LEU A 212 -22.54 -26.62 1.60
CA LEU A 212 -22.22 -27.02 0.23
C LEU A 212 -20.80 -27.62 0.14
N LEU A 213 -19.80 -26.91 0.67
CA LEU A 213 -18.41 -27.37 0.63
C LEU A 213 -18.22 -28.67 1.44
N GLN A 214 -18.83 -28.77 2.62
CA GLN A 214 -18.75 -29.97 3.45
C GLN A 214 -19.40 -31.19 2.77
N ARG A 215 -20.57 -31.00 2.14
CA ARG A 215 -21.30 -32.07 1.45
C ARG A 215 -20.51 -32.67 0.30
N HIS A 216 -19.82 -31.83 -0.48
CA HIS A 216 -19.11 -32.24 -1.69
C HIS A 216 -17.62 -32.50 -1.51
N GLU A 217 -17.07 -32.26 -0.32
CA GLU A 217 -15.65 -32.42 0.01
C GLU A 217 -15.04 -33.72 -0.54
N GLN A 218 -15.61 -34.87 -0.18
CA GLN A 218 -15.09 -36.18 -0.60
C GLN A 218 -15.11 -36.36 -2.12
N VAL A 219 -16.12 -35.81 -2.80
CA VAL A 219 -16.23 -35.90 -4.26
C VAL A 219 -15.24 -34.97 -4.94
N LEU A 220 -15.08 -33.73 -4.44
CA LEU A 220 -14.11 -32.75 -4.95
C LEU A 220 -12.68 -33.32 -4.90
N ILE A 221 -12.29 -33.94 -3.79
CA ILE A 221 -10.97 -34.57 -3.63
C ILE A 221 -10.84 -35.82 -4.52
N ARG A 222 -11.81 -36.74 -4.46
CA ARG A 222 -11.75 -38.01 -5.21
C ARG A 222 -11.69 -37.79 -6.73
N ARG A 223 -12.41 -36.78 -7.24
CA ARG A 223 -12.39 -36.40 -8.66
C ARG A 223 -11.24 -35.48 -9.05
N LYS A 224 -10.35 -35.14 -8.10
CA LYS A 224 -9.19 -34.24 -8.30
C LYS A 224 -9.60 -32.85 -8.80
N PHE A 225 -10.76 -32.36 -8.35
CA PHE A 225 -11.17 -30.97 -8.57
C PHE A 225 -10.52 -30.00 -7.58
N ALA A 226 -10.05 -30.51 -6.44
CA ALA A 226 -9.25 -29.79 -5.46
C ALA A 226 -8.29 -30.76 -4.77
N THR A 227 -7.18 -30.23 -4.26
CA THR A 227 -6.37 -30.87 -3.23
C THR A 227 -6.97 -30.61 -1.84
N ASN A 228 -6.59 -31.41 -0.83
CA ASN A 228 -7.00 -31.14 0.55
C ASN A 228 -6.56 -29.74 0.99
N GLN A 229 -5.36 -29.31 0.60
CA GLN A 229 -4.82 -28.00 0.94
C GLN A 229 -5.64 -26.85 0.34
N GLU A 230 -6.04 -26.95 -0.93
CA GLU A 230 -6.86 -25.92 -1.58
C GLU A 230 -8.25 -25.80 -0.94
N LEU A 231 -8.87 -26.95 -0.60
CA LEU A 231 -10.18 -26.96 0.03
C LEU A 231 -10.14 -26.38 1.45
N GLU A 232 -9.14 -26.76 2.26
CA GLU A 232 -8.97 -26.20 3.60
C GLU A 232 -8.70 -24.69 3.53
N LYS A 233 -7.85 -24.22 2.60
CA LYS A 233 -7.62 -22.78 2.41
C LYS A 233 -8.91 -22.03 2.04
N LEU A 234 -9.79 -22.62 1.23
CA LEU A 234 -11.09 -22.04 0.89
C LEU A 234 -12.01 -21.96 2.11
N LYS A 235 -12.07 -23.03 2.92
CA LYS A 235 -12.85 -23.04 4.17
C LYS A 235 -12.34 -22.02 5.18
N GLU A 236 -11.02 -21.90 5.36
CA GLU A 236 -10.39 -20.88 6.21
C GLU A 236 -10.73 -19.47 5.73
N SER A 237 -10.67 -19.23 4.42
CA SER A 237 -11.02 -17.94 3.82
C SER A 237 -12.50 -17.59 4.03
N LEU A 238 -13.40 -18.57 3.89
CA LEU A 238 -14.83 -18.41 4.15
C LEU A 238 -15.09 -18.13 5.64
N GLN A 239 -14.44 -18.85 6.54
CA GLN A 239 -14.59 -18.63 7.98
C GLN A 239 -14.12 -17.23 8.39
N LEU A 240 -12.99 -16.78 7.85
CA LEU A 240 -12.50 -15.41 8.08
C LEU A 240 -13.49 -14.36 7.56
N ALA A 241 -14.09 -14.58 6.39
CA ALA A 241 -15.14 -13.70 5.89
C ALA A 241 -16.34 -13.67 6.84
N ILE A 242 -16.81 -14.83 7.32
CA ILE A 242 -17.90 -14.95 8.29
C ILE A 242 -17.61 -14.15 9.57
N ASP A 243 -16.40 -14.31 10.12
CA ASP A 243 -15.99 -13.62 11.34
C ASP A 243 -15.91 -12.10 11.14
N ASP A 244 -15.39 -11.65 9.99
CA ASP A 244 -15.35 -10.23 9.62
C ASP A 244 -16.78 -9.65 9.42
N PHE A 245 -17.70 -10.39 8.79
CA PHE A 245 -19.10 -9.97 8.64
C PHE A 245 -19.83 -9.90 9.99
N ASN A 246 -19.63 -10.89 10.85
CA ASN A 246 -20.26 -10.95 12.18
C ASN A 246 -19.75 -9.86 13.13
N SER A 247 -18.48 -9.46 12.98
CA SER A 247 -17.90 -8.36 13.76
C SER A 247 -18.26 -6.97 13.22
N GLY A 248 -18.88 -6.88 12.04
CA GLY A 248 -19.15 -5.61 11.36
C GLY A 248 -17.92 -5.03 10.64
N ARG A 249 -16.83 -5.79 10.55
CA ARG A 249 -15.58 -5.37 9.89
C ARG A 249 -15.69 -5.41 8.37
N ARG A 250 -16.37 -6.41 7.82
CA ARG A 250 -16.59 -6.58 6.38
C ARG A 250 -18.05 -6.31 6.02
N CYS A 251 -18.25 -5.67 4.88
CA CYS A 251 -19.55 -5.32 4.36
C CYS A 251 -19.69 -5.69 2.88
N TYR A 252 -20.92 -5.77 2.38
CA TYR A 252 -21.22 -6.05 0.98
C TYR A 252 -22.01 -4.88 0.38
N ARG A 253 -21.51 -4.31 -0.72
CA ARG A 253 -22.03 -3.05 -1.28
C ARG A 253 -22.30 -3.19 -2.77
N LEU A 254 -23.30 -2.44 -3.25
CA LEU A 254 -23.46 -2.08 -4.65
C LEU A 254 -23.34 -0.56 -4.77
N PHE A 255 -22.45 -0.12 -5.64
CA PHE A 255 -22.26 1.28 -6.00
C PHE A 255 -22.85 1.56 -7.38
N HIS A 256 -23.54 2.69 -7.51
CA HIS A 256 -23.86 3.32 -8.77
C HIS A 256 -23.10 4.65 -8.85
N LEU A 257 -22.15 4.71 -9.77
CA LEU A 257 -21.30 5.86 -10.03
C LEU A 257 -21.60 6.40 -11.43
N THR A 258 -21.63 7.72 -11.60
CA THR A 258 -21.72 8.35 -12.93
C THR A 258 -20.45 9.13 -13.20
N LYS A 259 -19.88 8.99 -14.41
CA LYS A 259 -18.70 9.77 -14.80
C LYS A 259 -19.10 11.21 -15.08
N VAL A 260 -18.45 12.16 -14.39
CA VAL A 260 -18.71 13.59 -14.54
C VAL A 260 -18.49 14.02 -16.00
N ALA A 261 -19.54 14.52 -16.64
CA ALA A 261 -19.55 14.79 -18.08
C ALA A 261 -18.66 15.96 -18.51
N SER A 262 -18.52 16.96 -17.63
CA SER A 262 -17.73 18.18 -17.88
C SER A 262 -17.04 18.59 -16.59
N PRO A 263 -16.01 17.85 -16.19
CA PRO A 263 -15.38 18.08 -14.91
C PRO A 263 -14.64 19.42 -14.97
N THR A 264 -15.02 20.33 -14.06
CA THR A 264 -14.45 21.68 -13.98
C THR A 264 -13.24 21.70 -13.04
N GLY A 265 -12.18 22.39 -13.45
CA GLY A 265 -10.93 22.46 -12.69
C GLY A 265 -9.72 22.00 -13.50
N GLU A 266 -8.54 22.44 -13.08
CA GLU A 266 -7.28 22.03 -13.68
C GLU A 266 -7.00 20.56 -13.29
N TYR A 267 -6.54 19.73 -14.23
CA TYR A 267 -6.22 18.30 -14.01
C TYR A 267 -7.41 17.40 -13.67
N THR A 268 -8.62 17.75 -14.07
CA THR A 268 -9.77 16.84 -14.02
C THR A 268 -9.62 15.62 -14.91
N ASN A 269 -8.91 15.77 -16.03
CA ASN A 269 -8.56 14.69 -16.94
C ASN A 269 -7.26 13.98 -16.57
N ALA A 270 -6.67 14.26 -15.41
CA ALA A 270 -5.43 13.62 -15.01
C ALA A 270 -5.62 12.11 -14.88
N GLU A 271 -4.65 11.37 -15.40
CA GLU A 271 -4.59 9.92 -15.30
C GLU A 271 -3.58 9.55 -14.22
N TYR A 272 -4.03 8.72 -13.29
CA TYR A 272 -3.22 8.28 -12.17
C TYR A 272 -2.74 6.86 -12.43
N GLY A 273 -1.51 6.56 -12.07
CA GLY A 273 -0.93 5.23 -12.21
C GLY A 273 0.01 4.92 -11.05
N ASP A 274 0.46 3.68 -10.98
CA ASP A 274 1.51 3.26 -10.05
C ASP A 274 2.86 3.12 -10.78
N LYS A 275 3.81 2.42 -10.16
CA LYS A 275 5.16 2.22 -10.68
C LYS A 275 5.21 1.44 -12.01
N ASP A 276 4.18 0.65 -12.31
CA ASP A 276 4.14 -0.21 -13.49
C ASP A 276 3.45 0.48 -14.68
N ALA A 277 2.95 1.70 -14.48
CA ALA A 277 2.27 2.52 -15.49
C ALA A 277 3.21 3.44 -16.31
N PHE A 278 4.53 3.38 -16.08
CA PHE A 278 5.51 4.23 -16.78
C PHE A 278 6.91 3.62 -16.80
N ASN A 279 7.74 4.07 -17.73
CA ASN A 279 9.18 3.78 -17.72
C ASN A 279 9.92 4.80 -16.85
N PRO A 280 10.89 4.40 -16.01
CA PRO A 280 11.62 5.32 -15.12
C PRO A 280 12.17 6.59 -15.79
N GLU A 281 12.60 6.52 -17.05
CA GLU A 281 13.12 7.68 -17.78
C GLU A 281 12.08 8.80 -17.97
N GLU A 282 10.78 8.47 -17.97
CA GLU A 282 9.69 9.43 -18.14
C GLU A 282 9.56 10.41 -16.96
N VAL A 283 10.04 10.05 -15.76
CA VAL A 283 10.01 10.95 -14.59
C VAL A 283 11.27 11.81 -14.45
N ALA A 284 12.27 11.61 -15.30
CA ALA A 284 13.55 12.31 -15.20
C ALA A 284 13.38 13.84 -15.25
N GLU A 285 12.63 14.34 -16.23
CA GLU A 285 12.39 15.79 -16.36
C GLU A 285 11.63 16.37 -15.15
N LEU A 286 10.61 15.65 -14.66
CA LEU A 286 9.87 16.03 -13.46
C LEU A 286 10.80 16.10 -12.24
N PHE A 287 11.71 15.14 -12.09
CA PHE A 287 12.69 15.10 -11.02
C PHE A 287 13.65 16.29 -11.09
N GLU A 288 14.24 16.51 -12.26
CA GLU A 288 15.22 17.58 -12.45
C GLU A 288 14.62 18.95 -12.19
N LYS A 289 13.39 19.21 -12.71
CA LYS A 289 12.65 20.45 -12.44
C LYS A 289 12.22 20.58 -10.99
N SER A 290 11.89 19.48 -10.32
CA SER A 290 11.36 19.52 -8.95
C SER A 290 12.42 19.75 -7.89
N PHE A 291 13.62 19.17 -8.09
CA PHE A 291 14.71 19.19 -7.11
C PHE A 291 15.90 20.03 -7.53
N ASN A 292 15.95 20.51 -8.79
CA ASN A 292 17.12 21.18 -9.35
C ASN A 292 18.41 20.34 -9.20
N LYS A 293 18.27 19.02 -9.41
CA LYS A 293 19.34 18.02 -9.35
C LYS A 293 19.27 17.15 -10.60
N LYS A 294 20.42 16.74 -11.12
CA LYS A 294 20.48 15.82 -12.27
C LYS A 294 19.83 14.48 -11.92
N TRP A 295 19.13 13.89 -12.88
CA TRP A 295 18.60 12.54 -12.79
C TRP A 295 19.72 11.49 -12.62
N ASP A 296 19.49 10.52 -11.74
CA ASP A 296 20.39 9.39 -11.45
C ASP A 296 19.59 8.09 -11.53
N SER A 297 19.76 7.35 -12.63
CA SER A 297 19.03 6.10 -12.88
C SER A 297 19.41 4.98 -11.91
N ASP A 298 20.67 4.96 -11.44
CA ASP A 298 21.14 3.94 -10.51
C ASP A 298 20.51 4.18 -9.13
N LEU A 299 20.39 5.45 -8.73
CA LEU A 299 19.66 5.82 -7.53
C LEU A 299 18.18 5.47 -7.63
N TRP A 300 17.54 5.75 -8.76
CA TRP A 300 16.15 5.35 -8.97
C TRP A 300 15.96 3.82 -8.89
N HIS A 301 16.84 3.06 -9.54
CA HIS A 301 16.83 1.61 -9.49
C HIS A 301 16.99 1.08 -8.06
N TRP A 302 17.94 1.65 -7.30
CA TRP A 302 18.15 1.31 -5.89
C TRP A 302 16.90 1.57 -5.02
N LYS A 303 16.17 2.67 -5.28
CA LYS A 303 14.94 3.01 -4.54
C LYS A 303 13.74 2.14 -4.93
N TYR A 304 13.41 2.08 -6.22
CA TYR A 304 12.14 1.54 -6.70
C TYR A 304 12.18 0.08 -7.10
N MET A 305 13.33 -0.42 -7.57
CA MET A 305 13.48 -1.83 -7.96
C MET A 305 14.03 -2.67 -6.81
N LEU A 306 15.20 -2.30 -6.28
CA LEU A 306 15.84 -3.05 -5.19
C LEU A 306 15.15 -2.80 -3.84
N GLY A 307 14.78 -1.54 -3.57
CA GLY A 307 14.08 -1.14 -2.35
C GLY A 307 12.58 -1.43 -2.34
N ASN A 308 12.02 -2.02 -3.41
CA ASN A 308 10.57 -2.23 -3.58
C ASN A 308 9.75 -0.94 -3.40
N GLY A 309 10.31 0.18 -3.87
CA GLY A 309 9.66 1.49 -3.78
C GLY A 309 8.29 1.50 -4.43
N LYS A 310 7.41 2.30 -3.83
CA LYS A 310 6.02 2.47 -4.23
C LYS A 310 5.81 3.88 -4.74
N CYS A 311 4.89 4.05 -5.68
CA CYS A 311 4.50 5.39 -6.08
C CYS A 311 3.05 5.49 -6.55
N VAL A 312 2.60 6.74 -6.63
CA VAL A 312 1.48 7.16 -7.47
C VAL A 312 1.99 8.28 -8.36
N ILE A 313 1.74 8.17 -9.66
CA ILE A 313 1.99 9.23 -10.65
C ILE A 313 0.68 9.87 -11.08
N ALA A 314 0.78 11.09 -11.62
CA ALA A 314 -0.29 11.67 -12.41
C ALA A 314 0.25 12.22 -13.74
N ARG A 315 -0.40 11.85 -14.84
CA ARG A 315 -0.23 12.45 -16.16
C ARG A 315 -1.24 13.57 -16.36
N GLN A 316 -0.89 14.58 -17.15
CA GLN A 316 -1.79 15.72 -17.40
C GLN A 316 -3.11 15.28 -18.06
N HIS A 317 -3.00 14.32 -18.96
CA HIS A 317 -4.07 13.63 -19.66
C HIS A 317 -3.51 12.27 -20.12
N ARG A 318 -4.35 11.44 -20.72
CA ARG A 318 -3.94 10.14 -21.26
C ARG A 318 -2.77 10.26 -22.22
N ASP A 319 -1.79 9.38 -22.06
CA ASP A 319 -0.54 9.35 -22.85
C ASP A 319 0.30 10.65 -22.77
N GLY A 320 -0.08 11.59 -21.89
CA GLY A 320 0.62 12.84 -21.67
C GLY A 320 1.81 12.71 -20.72
N GLU A 321 2.50 13.83 -20.51
CA GLU A 321 3.65 13.92 -19.61
C GLU A 321 3.26 13.65 -18.15
N ILE A 322 4.19 13.05 -17.40
CA ILE A 322 4.06 12.89 -15.95
C ILE A 322 4.30 14.24 -15.30
N VAL A 323 3.27 14.76 -14.64
CA VAL A 323 3.26 16.11 -14.07
C VAL A 323 3.32 16.10 -12.53
N SER A 324 3.13 14.93 -11.92
CA SER A 324 3.27 14.72 -10.49
C SER A 324 3.64 13.27 -10.19
N HIS A 325 4.37 13.09 -9.09
CA HIS A 325 4.80 11.80 -8.58
C HIS A 325 4.86 11.89 -7.05
N TYR A 326 4.34 10.88 -6.37
CA TYR A 326 4.51 10.71 -4.94
C TYR A 326 5.04 9.31 -4.72
N GLY A 327 6.31 9.20 -4.32
CA GLY A 327 6.94 7.91 -4.07
C GLY A 327 7.51 7.78 -2.67
N GLY A 328 7.55 6.54 -2.20
CA GLY A 328 8.15 6.18 -0.93
C GLY A 328 8.74 4.78 -0.93
N ILE A 329 9.67 4.55 -0.03
CA ILE A 329 10.40 3.27 0.06
C ILE A 329 9.99 2.55 1.35
N PRO A 330 9.55 1.28 1.27
CA PRO A 330 9.25 0.48 2.45
C PRO A 330 10.44 0.36 3.40
N ARG A 331 10.16 0.26 4.69
CA ARG A 331 11.12 0.06 5.78
C ARG A 331 10.57 -0.96 6.75
N GLU A 332 11.31 -2.02 6.99
CA GLU A 332 11.02 -2.93 8.10
C GLU A 332 11.32 -2.22 9.42
N ILE A 333 10.41 -2.36 10.39
CA ILE A 333 10.50 -1.69 11.69
C ILE A 333 10.11 -2.65 12.82
N TYR A 334 10.55 -2.31 14.03
CA TYR A 334 9.88 -2.74 15.26
C TYR A 334 9.00 -1.59 15.75
N TYR A 335 7.68 -1.78 15.67
CA TYR A 335 6.66 -0.88 16.21
C TYR A 335 6.28 -1.31 17.62
N PHE A 336 6.78 -0.59 18.64
CA PHE A 336 6.58 -0.91 20.06
C PHE A 336 6.86 -2.39 20.37
N GLY A 337 8.04 -2.85 19.93
CA GLY A 337 8.51 -4.23 20.10
C GLY A 337 7.88 -5.27 19.16
N ARG A 338 6.97 -4.89 18.26
CA ARG A 338 6.35 -5.80 17.28
C ARG A 338 6.88 -5.56 15.87
N PRO A 339 7.29 -6.60 15.13
CA PRO A 339 7.66 -6.45 13.72
C PRO A 339 6.51 -5.83 12.92
N SER A 340 6.83 -4.87 12.06
CA SER A 340 5.89 -4.22 11.16
C SER A 340 6.62 -3.60 9.96
N MET A 341 5.86 -2.95 9.09
CA MET A 341 6.36 -2.24 7.93
C MET A 341 5.92 -0.77 8.00
N ALA A 342 6.87 0.13 7.81
CA ALA A 342 6.60 1.54 7.51
C ALA A 342 6.94 1.84 6.05
N ILE A 343 6.58 3.03 5.59
CA ILE A 343 7.04 3.56 4.31
C ILE A 343 7.58 4.97 4.49
N GLN A 344 8.69 5.27 3.82
CA GLN A 344 9.29 6.59 3.84
C GLN A 344 9.01 7.31 2.51
N PRO A 345 8.09 8.29 2.46
CA PRO A 345 7.99 9.18 1.30
C PRO A 345 9.31 9.92 1.06
N CYS A 346 9.88 9.76 -0.14
CA CYS A 346 11.23 10.23 -0.48
C CYS A 346 11.31 11.06 -1.76
N ASP A 347 10.41 10.85 -2.73
CA ASP A 347 10.40 11.58 -4.00
C ASP A 347 8.99 12.15 -4.27
N VAL A 348 8.66 13.22 -3.55
CA VAL A 348 7.37 13.92 -3.69
C VAL A 348 7.55 15.12 -4.62
N MET A 349 6.97 15.02 -5.82
CA MET A 349 7.23 15.91 -6.94
C MET A 349 5.92 16.35 -7.59
N VAL A 350 5.83 17.65 -7.89
CA VAL A 350 4.79 18.25 -8.74
C VAL A 350 5.52 19.23 -9.64
N LEU A 351 5.18 19.34 -10.92
CA LEU A 351 5.83 20.33 -11.79
C LEU A 351 5.71 21.75 -11.21
N PRO A 352 6.81 22.53 -11.14
CA PRO A 352 6.81 23.85 -10.52
C PRO A 352 5.73 24.82 -11.06
N GLU A 353 5.42 24.74 -12.34
CA GLU A 353 4.41 25.57 -13.01
C GLU A 353 3.00 25.31 -12.46
N ILE A 354 2.77 24.09 -11.97
CA ILE A 354 1.48 23.57 -11.48
C ILE A 354 1.30 23.83 -9.98
N ARG A 355 2.40 23.98 -9.22
CA ARG A 355 2.41 24.15 -7.75
C ARG A 355 1.68 25.40 -7.23
N LYS A 356 1.23 26.29 -8.11
CA LYS A 356 0.55 27.55 -7.73
C LYS A 356 -0.87 27.33 -7.18
N HIS A 357 -1.43 26.13 -7.34
CA HIS A 357 -2.77 25.80 -6.90
C HIS A 357 -2.77 25.10 -5.54
N TYR A 358 -3.59 25.62 -4.62
CA TYR A 358 -3.71 25.13 -3.24
C TYR A 358 -5.10 24.55 -2.98
N GLY A 359 -5.19 23.63 -2.01
CA GLY A 359 -6.44 23.03 -1.56
C GLY A 359 -6.62 21.58 -2.03
N LYS A 360 -7.76 20.99 -1.66
CA LYS A 360 -8.08 19.58 -1.95
C LYS A 360 -8.31 19.27 -3.44
N SER A 361 -8.48 20.30 -4.27
CA SER A 361 -8.51 20.15 -5.73
C SER A 361 -7.12 20.12 -6.37
N SER A 362 -6.06 20.48 -5.64
CA SER A 362 -4.69 20.52 -6.16
C SER A 362 -4.17 19.13 -6.52
N LEU A 363 -3.30 19.07 -7.54
CA LEU A 363 -2.68 17.81 -7.96
C LEU A 363 -1.81 17.20 -6.85
N PHE A 364 -1.11 18.03 -6.07
CA PHE A 364 -0.37 17.59 -4.89
C PHE A 364 -1.27 16.81 -3.93
N PHE A 365 -2.42 17.38 -3.57
CA PHE A 365 -3.35 16.72 -2.67
C PHE A 365 -3.87 15.40 -3.26
N LYS A 366 -4.30 15.40 -4.52
CA LYS A 366 -4.89 14.21 -5.14
C LYS A 366 -3.91 13.05 -5.23
N VAL A 367 -2.66 13.31 -5.60
CA VAL A 367 -1.62 12.28 -5.67
C VAL A 367 -1.21 11.80 -4.27
N ALA A 368 -1.06 12.73 -3.31
CA ALA A 368 -0.73 12.38 -1.93
C ALA A 368 -1.84 11.56 -1.26
N ALA A 369 -3.10 11.98 -1.33
CA ALA A 369 -4.24 11.26 -0.76
C ALA A 369 -4.38 9.85 -1.36
N THR A 370 -4.27 9.72 -2.70
CA THR A 370 -4.26 8.42 -3.37
C THR A 370 -3.10 7.54 -2.90
N PHE A 371 -1.90 8.09 -2.71
CA PHE A 371 -0.78 7.32 -2.16
C PHE A 371 -1.03 6.87 -0.72
N LEU A 372 -1.51 7.77 0.15
CA LEU A 372 -1.77 7.48 1.56
C LEU A 372 -2.82 6.38 1.72
N GLU A 373 -3.96 6.49 1.04
CA GLU A 373 -5.01 5.47 1.07
C GLU A 373 -4.55 4.10 0.53
N ARG A 374 -3.67 4.13 -0.48
CA ARG A 374 -3.19 2.91 -1.14
C ARG A 374 -2.08 2.24 -0.35
N GLU A 375 -1.24 2.98 0.35
CA GLU A 375 0.00 2.44 0.90
C GLU A 375 0.07 2.45 2.42
N ILE A 376 -0.69 3.30 3.12
CA ILE A 376 -0.52 3.55 4.55
C ILE A 376 -1.81 3.37 5.32
N GLY A 377 -1.83 2.53 6.35
CA GLY A 377 -2.98 2.40 7.24
C GLY A 377 -2.99 1.10 8.04
N ASN A 378 -4.00 0.96 8.90
CA ASN A 378 -4.14 -0.20 9.78
C ASN A 378 -4.33 -1.54 9.04
N THR A 379 -4.86 -1.51 7.81
CA THR A 379 -5.30 -2.69 7.06
C THR A 379 -4.44 -3.03 5.85
N VAL A 380 -3.49 -2.16 5.48
CA VAL A 380 -2.66 -2.30 4.27
C VAL A 380 -1.22 -2.69 4.63
N ASN A 381 -0.36 -2.81 3.61
CA ASN A 381 1.00 -3.35 3.77
C ASN A 381 1.91 -2.50 4.67
N HIS A 382 1.72 -1.17 4.71
CA HIS A 382 2.53 -0.30 5.55
C HIS A 382 1.65 0.31 6.64
N LEU A 383 2.00 0.07 7.89
CA LEU A 383 1.22 0.50 9.04
C LEU A 383 1.20 2.03 9.17
N LEU A 384 2.34 2.67 8.86
CA LEU A 384 2.52 4.11 9.02
C LEU A 384 3.55 4.65 8.03
N GLY A 385 3.46 5.96 7.76
CA GLY A 385 4.50 6.71 7.04
C GLY A 385 5.32 7.60 7.96
N PHE A 386 6.60 7.79 7.63
CA PHE A 386 7.47 8.80 8.24
C PHE A 386 8.34 9.47 7.17
N GLY A 387 8.86 10.66 7.43
CA GLY A 387 9.68 11.36 6.45
C GLY A 387 10.37 12.59 7.00
N PHE A 388 11.04 13.33 6.11
CA PHE A 388 11.88 14.47 6.48
C PHE A 388 11.50 15.73 5.67
N PRO A 389 10.22 16.16 5.68
CA PRO A 389 9.81 17.38 4.98
C PRO A 389 10.47 18.61 5.62
N ASN A 390 10.81 19.59 4.79
CA ASN A 390 11.09 20.93 5.29
C ASN A 390 9.80 21.59 5.83
N LYS A 391 9.94 22.63 6.64
CA LYS A 391 8.81 23.39 7.22
C LYS A 391 7.74 23.80 6.18
N PRO A 392 8.07 24.39 5.01
CA PRO A 392 7.07 24.71 4.00
C PRO A 392 6.23 23.51 3.55
N THR A 393 6.87 22.38 3.24
CA THR A 393 6.19 21.15 2.81
C THR A 393 5.32 20.58 3.92
N MET A 394 5.82 20.55 5.15
CA MET A 394 5.07 20.07 6.31
C MET A 394 3.81 20.92 6.56
N ASN A 395 3.96 22.25 6.57
CA ASN A 395 2.85 23.17 6.76
C ASN A 395 1.77 23.02 5.67
N ALA A 396 2.17 22.79 4.41
CA ALA A 396 1.22 22.55 3.33
C ALA A 396 0.42 21.26 3.55
N ALA A 397 1.08 20.17 3.95
CA ALA A 397 0.42 18.89 4.21
C ALA A 397 -0.52 18.94 5.44
N ILE A 398 -0.12 19.59 6.54
CA ILE A 398 -0.98 19.79 7.72
C ILE A 398 -2.24 20.58 7.34
N ARG A 399 -2.10 21.68 6.59
CA ARG A 399 -3.25 22.51 6.16
C ARG A 399 -4.24 21.74 5.28
N LEU A 400 -3.76 20.73 4.56
CA LEU A 400 -4.58 19.86 3.72
C LEU A 400 -5.19 18.69 4.49
N GLY A 401 -4.84 18.49 5.76
CA GLY A 401 -5.26 17.35 6.57
C GLY A 401 -4.58 16.04 6.19
N LEU A 402 -3.44 16.09 5.50
CA LEU A 402 -2.71 14.89 5.08
C LEU A 402 -1.83 14.36 6.21
N TYR A 403 -1.16 15.25 6.95
CA TYR A 403 -0.22 14.88 8.01
C TYR A 403 -0.53 15.54 9.35
N GLU A 404 -0.06 14.88 10.40
CA GLU A 404 0.20 15.47 11.72
C GLU A 404 1.68 15.35 12.06
N LYS A 405 2.13 16.13 13.06
CA LYS A 405 3.52 16.10 13.55
C LYS A 405 3.67 15.12 14.70
N THR A 406 4.74 14.33 14.69
CA THR A 406 5.09 13.38 15.76
C THR A 406 6.40 13.71 16.47
N ASP A 407 7.35 14.35 15.78
CA ASP A 407 8.63 14.71 16.39
C ASP A 407 9.32 15.86 15.63
N ASP A 408 10.44 16.32 16.18
CA ASP A 408 11.42 17.18 15.52
C ASP A 408 12.71 16.40 15.25
N PHE A 409 13.38 16.71 14.15
CA PHE A 409 14.69 16.18 13.86
C PHE A 409 15.74 17.25 14.19
N VAL A 410 16.71 16.90 15.05
CA VAL A 410 17.70 17.82 15.61
C VAL A 410 19.11 17.40 15.27
N GLU A 411 20.02 18.36 15.23
CA GLU A 411 21.45 18.11 15.11
C GLU A 411 22.11 18.23 16.48
N VAL A 412 22.98 17.28 16.80
CA VAL A 412 23.86 17.33 17.97
C VAL A 412 25.30 17.41 17.48
N LEU A 413 25.96 18.51 17.82
CA LEU A 413 27.38 18.73 17.57
C LEU A 413 28.18 18.32 18.80
N TYR A 414 29.21 17.51 18.59
CA TYR A 414 30.14 17.13 19.63
C TYR A 414 31.35 18.06 19.59
N MET A 415 31.72 18.57 20.77
CA MET A 415 32.93 19.36 20.98
C MET A 415 34.16 18.44 20.97
N ALA A 416 35.33 18.97 20.66
CA ALA A 416 36.57 18.21 20.81
C ALA A 416 36.70 17.69 22.26
N PRO A 417 37.10 16.43 22.47
CA PRO A 417 37.19 15.85 23.79
C PRO A 417 38.21 16.61 24.67
N TYR A 418 37.88 16.85 25.94
CA TYR A 418 38.79 17.48 26.91
C TYR A 418 39.82 16.45 27.45
N SER A 419 41.01 16.42 26.83
CA SER A 419 42.30 15.87 27.32
C SER A 419 42.41 14.39 27.74
N ASP A 420 43.65 13.89 27.59
CA ASP A 420 44.25 12.57 27.85
C ASP A 420 43.58 11.36 27.18
N TYR A 421 44.10 11.04 25.99
CA TYR A 421 43.90 9.78 25.29
C TYR A 421 44.36 8.61 26.16
N GLU A 422 43.47 8.07 27.00
CA GLU A 422 43.70 6.72 27.52
C GLU A 422 43.66 5.73 26.35
N GLU A 423 44.66 4.85 26.26
CA GLU A 423 44.62 3.71 25.34
C GLU A 423 43.41 2.85 25.68
N SER A 424 42.31 3.09 24.98
CA SER A 424 41.12 2.27 25.11
C SER A 424 41.46 0.90 24.53
N GLY A 425 41.20 -0.18 25.28
CA GLY A 425 41.36 -1.58 24.81
C GLY A 425 40.33 -1.98 23.75
N TYR A 426 40.12 -1.10 22.77
CA TYR A 426 39.17 -1.20 21.69
C TYR A 426 39.79 -0.66 20.40
N SER A 427 39.49 -1.32 19.27
CA SER A 427 39.97 -0.92 17.96
C SER A 427 38.84 -0.81 16.95
N TRP A 428 38.90 0.26 16.15
CA TRP A 428 38.04 0.46 14.98
C TRP A 428 38.70 -0.17 13.75
N SER A 429 37.92 -0.92 12.98
CA SER A 429 38.33 -1.51 11.70
C SER A 429 37.25 -1.31 10.65
N ALA A 430 37.62 -1.41 9.37
CA ALA A 430 36.66 -1.32 8.28
C ALA A 430 35.68 -2.51 8.33
N LEU A 431 34.38 -2.21 8.29
CA LEU A 431 33.32 -3.22 8.19
C LEU A 431 33.29 -3.79 6.76
N ASN A 432 33.30 -5.11 6.64
CA ASN A 432 33.16 -5.81 5.37
C ASN A 432 31.86 -6.63 5.34
N MET A 433 30.88 -6.18 4.56
CA MET A 433 29.59 -6.88 4.42
C MET A 433 29.61 -8.08 3.47
N ASP A 434 30.74 -8.38 2.83
CA ASP A 434 30.93 -9.65 2.11
C ASP A 434 31.52 -10.76 3.00
N ASP A 435 31.91 -10.44 4.25
CA ASP A 435 32.38 -11.41 5.24
C ASP A 435 31.19 -11.96 6.05
N PRO A 436 30.85 -13.27 5.94
CA PRO A 436 29.76 -13.88 6.68
C PRO A 436 29.93 -13.84 8.21
N VAL A 437 31.16 -13.75 8.70
CA VAL A 437 31.42 -13.61 10.15
C VAL A 437 30.99 -12.23 10.60
N GLN A 438 31.41 -11.18 9.90
CA GLN A 438 31.02 -9.81 10.24
C GLN A 438 29.51 -9.57 10.06
N GLN A 439 28.86 -10.21 9.08
CA GLN A 439 27.40 -10.20 8.96
C GLN A 439 26.73 -10.71 10.25
N LYS A 440 27.19 -11.86 10.78
CA LYS A 440 26.66 -12.42 12.03
C LYS A 440 26.97 -11.54 13.24
N GLU A 441 28.13 -10.89 13.27
CA GLU A 441 28.49 -9.93 14.32
C GLU A 441 27.54 -8.73 14.32
N VAL A 442 27.23 -8.17 13.14
CA VAL A 442 26.21 -7.10 12.98
C VAL A 442 24.85 -7.59 13.46
N ASP A 443 24.42 -8.77 13.04
CA ASP A 443 23.12 -9.34 13.43
C ASP A 443 23.04 -9.57 14.94
N GLY A 444 24.12 -10.02 15.57
CA GLY A 444 24.22 -10.15 17.03
C GLY A 444 24.04 -8.81 17.74
N LEU A 445 24.78 -7.77 17.33
CA LEU A 445 24.62 -6.42 17.88
C LEU A 445 23.21 -5.87 17.68
N TRP A 446 22.60 -6.13 16.52
CA TRP A 446 21.21 -5.74 16.27
C TRP A 446 20.23 -6.45 17.21
N GLN A 447 20.40 -7.76 17.43
CA GLN A 447 19.57 -8.53 18.37
C GLN A 447 19.68 -8.04 19.82
N GLU A 448 20.81 -7.47 20.19
CA GLU A 448 21.00 -6.82 21.50
C GLU A 448 20.39 -5.41 21.55
N MET A 449 20.45 -4.65 20.45
CA MET A 449 20.00 -3.25 20.40
C MET A 449 18.47 -3.11 20.33
N TRP A 450 17.81 -3.82 19.41
CA TRP A 450 16.39 -3.54 19.13
C TRP A 450 15.45 -3.72 20.34
N PRO A 451 15.66 -4.65 21.29
CA PRO A 451 14.79 -4.80 22.45
C PRO A 451 14.72 -3.56 23.34
N ASP A 452 15.79 -2.76 23.38
CA ASP A 452 15.85 -1.50 24.12
C ASP A 452 14.85 -0.46 23.59
N PHE A 453 14.39 -0.63 22.34
CA PHE A 453 13.39 0.20 21.67
C PHE A 453 11.96 -0.36 21.76
N SER A 454 11.70 -1.33 22.65
CA SER A 454 10.36 -1.93 22.83
C SER A 454 9.26 -0.92 23.20
N SER A 455 9.61 0.25 23.72
CA SER A 455 8.69 1.36 24.03
C SER A 455 8.61 2.42 22.93
N GLY A 456 9.31 2.26 21.81
CA GLY A 456 9.33 3.19 20.68
C GLY A 456 9.30 2.49 19.33
N ILE A 457 9.82 3.17 18.31
CA ILE A 457 9.86 2.66 16.94
C ILE A 457 11.26 2.78 16.38
N ILE A 458 11.80 1.70 15.86
CA ILE A 458 13.14 1.65 15.26
C ILE A 458 13.10 0.90 13.93
N GLY A 459 13.79 1.41 12.91
CA GLY A 459 14.01 0.71 11.65
C GLY A 459 15.01 -0.42 11.80
N MET A 460 14.85 -1.51 11.04
CA MET A 460 15.78 -2.64 11.09
C MET A 460 17.21 -2.19 10.75
N ARG A 461 18.20 -2.74 11.47
CA ARG A 461 19.64 -2.48 11.29
C ARG A 461 20.49 -3.75 11.17
N HIS A 462 19.88 -4.87 10.80
CA HIS A 462 20.62 -6.11 10.57
C HIS A 462 21.58 -6.00 9.36
N SER A 463 22.43 -7.02 9.19
CA SER A 463 23.43 -7.14 8.12
C SER A 463 22.87 -6.86 6.73
N GLN A 464 21.77 -7.52 6.36
CA GLN A 464 21.15 -7.34 5.03
C GLN A 464 20.68 -5.90 4.78
N TYR A 465 20.18 -5.19 5.80
CA TYR A 465 19.78 -3.79 5.69
C TYR A 465 21.01 -2.91 5.48
N LEU A 466 22.08 -3.09 6.28
CA LEU A 466 23.31 -2.31 6.10
C LEU A 466 23.93 -2.53 4.71
N LYS A 467 23.93 -3.77 4.22
CA LYS A 467 24.42 -4.09 2.88
C LYS A 467 23.65 -3.30 1.81
N TYR A 468 22.32 -3.42 1.81
CA TYR A 468 21.47 -2.66 0.89
C TYR A 468 21.69 -1.14 1.01
N ARG A 469 21.74 -0.62 2.25
CA ARG A 469 21.73 0.82 2.52
C ARG A 469 23.08 1.52 2.33
N TYR A 470 24.18 0.86 2.67
CA TYR A 470 25.50 1.48 2.75
C TYR A 470 26.58 0.79 1.92
N PHE A 471 26.31 -0.35 1.28
CA PHE A 471 27.25 -1.02 0.39
C PHE A 471 26.74 -1.11 -1.06
N GLU A 472 25.43 -1.26 -1.26
CA GLU A 472 24.80 -1.32 -2.58
C GLU A 472 24.24 0.04 -3.05
N HIS A 473 24.17 1.03 -2.15
CA HIS A 473 23.75 2.38 -2.51
C HIS A 473 24.75 3.02 -3.50
N PRO A 474 24.31 3.82 -4.50
CA PRO A 474 25.22 4.44 -5.47
C PRO A 474 26.33 5.30 -4.87
N TYR A 475 26.13 5.81 -3.65
CA TYR A 475 27.15 6.59 -2.93
C TYR A 475 28.29 5.74 -2.37
N SER A 476 28.03 4.45 -2.13
CA SER A 476 29.04 3.48 -1.72
C SER A 476 30.05 3.24 -2.83
N VAL A 477 29.58 3.19 -4.09
CA VAL A 477 30.44 3.14 -5.28
C VAL A 477 31.37 4.36 -5.35
N LYS A 478 30.88 5.52 -4.90
CA LYS A 478 31.64 6.77 -4.81
C LYS A 478 32.48 6.88 -3.51
N LYS A 479 32.52 5.83 -2.68
CA LYS A 479 33.24 5.75 -1.39
C LYS A 479 32.91 6.90 -0.42
N LEU A 480 31.64 7.33 -0.39
CA LEU A 480 31.21 8.44 0.47
C LEU A 480 30.91 8.01 1.91
N TYR A 481 30.74 6.71 2.16
CA TYR A 481 30.54 6.15 3.49
C TYR A 481 31.82 5.54 4.05
N GLN A 482 32.07 5.77 5.33
CA GLN A 482 33.05 5.06 6.14
C GLN A 482 32.29 4.13 7.10
N CYS A 483 32.28 2.84 6.78
CA CYS A 483 31.61 1.81 7.57
C CYS A 483 32.63 1.15 8.50
N LEU A 484 32.40 1.22 9.81
CA LEU A 484 33.36 0.81 10.83
C LEU A 484 32.75 -0.19 11.81
N MET A 485 33.58 -1.11 12.29
CA MET A 485 33.27 -1.99 13.41
C MET A 485 34.27 -1.76 14.54
N LEU A 486 33.74 -1.60 15.74
CA LEU A 486 34.50 -1.55 16.98
C LEU A 486 34.58 -2.94 17.60
N LYS A 487 35.78 -3.39 17.93
CA LYS A 487 36.02 -4.63 18.69
C LYS A 487 36.76 -4.33 19.98
N ASN A 488 36.52 -5.14 20.99
CA ASN A 488 37.36 -5.17 22.19
C ASN A 488 38.66 -5.92 21.87
N ASP A 489 39.81 -5.33 22.14
CA ASP A 489 41.11 -5.89 21.75
C ASP A 489 41.48 -7.14 22.55
N SER A 490 40.95 -7.29 23.77
CA SER A 490 41.24 -8.43 24.64
C SER A 490 40.38 -9.65 24.29
N THR A 491 39.13 -9.45 23.89
CA THR A 491 38.20 -10.56 23.60
C THR A 491 37.99 -10.80 22.10
N GLY A 492 38.29 -9.82 21.26
CA GLY A 492 37.96 -9.82 19.84
C GLY A 492 36.46 -9.70 19.53
N PHE A 493 35.61 -9.50 20.54
CA PHE A 493 34.17 -9.42 20.35
C PHE A 493 33.73 -8.06 19.79
N PRO A 494 32.72 -8.05 18.91
CA PRO A 494 32.12 -6.82 18.39
C PRO A 494 31.42 -6.06 19.51
N VAL A 495 31.55 -4.74 19.50
CA VAL A 495 30.97 -3.83 20.50
C VAL A 495 30.01 -2.85 19.85
N ALA A 496 30.36 -2.35 18.67
CA ALA A 496 29.50 -1.44 17.91
C ALA A 496 29.81 -1.48 16.42
N VAL A 497 28.84 -1.06 15.62
CA VAL A 497 29.00 -0.67 14.22
C VAL A 497 28.69 0.81 14.11
N ALA A 498 29.45 1.55 13.29
CA ALA A 498 29.19 2.95 13.01
C ALA A 498 29.36 3.25 11.52
N ILE A 499 28.46 4.04 10.96
CA ILE A 499 28.50 4.48 9.57
C ILE A 499 28.65 6.00 9.56
N LEU A 500 29.74 6.50 8.98
CA LEU A 500 30.05 7.93 8.92
C LEU A 500 30.04 8.44 7.48
N LYS A 501 29.69 9.71 7.30
CA LYS A 501 29.80 10.44 6.03
C LYS A 501 30.39 11.83 6.31
N ILE A 502 31.26 12.33 5.43
CA ILE A 502 31.69 13.74 5.53
C ILE A 502 30.53 14.63 5.11
N ASP A 503 30.16 15.57 5.99
CA ASP A 503 29.12 16.57 5.74
C ASP A 503 29.63 17.96 6.16
N GLY A 504 29.95 18.78 5.15
CA GLY A 504 30.63 20.06 5.36
C GLY A 504 32.03 19.86 5.94
N ASP A 505 32.30 20.51 7.06
CA ASP A 505 33.57 20.44 7.79
C ASP A 505 33.54 19.41 8.93
N ARG A 506 32.54 18.53 9.00
CA ARG A 506 32.37 17.54 10.08
C ARG A 506 32.07 16.15 9.52
N LYS A 507 32.23 15.12 10.36
CA LYS A 507 31.68 13.79 10.07
C LYS A 507 30.29 13.67 10.69
N LEU A 508 29.32 13.35 9.84
CA LEU A 508 27.96 13.01 10.23
C LEU A 508 27.87 11.52 10.48
N ILE A 509 27.35 11.15 11.65
CA ILE A 509 26.96 9.78 11.95
C ILE A 509 25.67 9.49 11.19
N MET A 510 25.77 8.64 10.17
CA MET A 510 24.61 8.15 9.43
C MET A 510 23.86 7.14 10.27
N ASP A 511 24.57 6.18 10.87
CA ASP A 511 23.97 5.12 11.67
C ASP A 511 24.96 4.60 12.71
N PHE A 512 24.45 3.93 13.74
CA PHE A 512 25.24 3.06 14.58
C PHE A 512 24.39 1.96 15.20
N ILE A 513 25.04 0.85 15.53
CA ILE A 513 24.40 -0.33 16.13
C ILE A 513 25.19 -0.73 17.37
N CYS A 514 24.56 -0.61 18.52
CA CYS A 514 25.05 -1.07 19.82
C CYS A 514 23.88 -1.03 20.83
N PRO A 515 23.99 -1.71 21.99
CA PRO A 515 23.03 -1.55 23.08
C PRO A 515 22.86 -0.08 23.49
N ILE A 516 21.64 0.34 23.85
CA ILE A 516 21.36 1.76 24.17
C ILE A 516 22.26 2.27 25.29
N THR A 517 22.57 1.41 26.26
CA THR A 517 23.43 1.76 27.41
C THR A 517 24.86 2.11 27.01
N GLU A 518 25.34 1.62 25.86
CA GLU A 518 26.71 1.88 25.39
C GLU A 518 26.81 3.12 24.48
N ILE A 519 25.69 3.69 24.01
CA ILE A 519 25.68 4.75 22.99
C ILE A 519 26.60 5.92 23.33
N LYS A 520 26.54 6.46 24.55
CA LYS A 520 27.36 7.61 24.95
C LYS A 520 28.87 7.31 24.92
N LYS A 521 29.23 6.08 25.28
CA LYS A 521 30.61 5.61 25.21
C LYS A 521 31.06 5.48 23.75
N ILE A 522 30.23 4.90 22.89
CA ILE A 522 30.51 4.78 21.45
C ILE A 522 30.68 6.16 20.80
N LEU A 523 29.79 7.11 21.11
CA LEU A 523 29.89 8.49 20.62
C LEU A 523 31.21 9.15 21.07
N SER A 524 31.63 8.93 22.31
CA SER A 524 32.91 9.44 22.82
C SER A 524 34.09 8.85 22.06
N GLN A 525 34.09 7.53 21.81
CA GLN A 525 35.15 6.87 21.03
C GLN A 525 35.17 7.29 19.56
N LEU A 526 34.01 7.47 18.93
CA LEU A 526 33.93 8.01 17.58
C LEU A 526 34.47 9.44 17.51
N ASN A 527 34.17 10.27 18.51
CA ASN A 527 34.64 11.65 18.54
C ASN A 527 36.18 11.71 18.65
N GLN A 528 36.78 10.83 19.47
CA GLN A 528 38.24 10.65 19.55
C GLN A 528 38.84 10.12 18.24
N LEU A 529 38.19 9.16 17.57
CA LEU A 529 38.62 8.65 16.28
C LEU A 529 38.69 9.77 15.24
N VAL A 530 37.61 10.57 15.12
CA VAL A 530 37.51 11.66 14.15
C VAL A 530 38.53 12.76 14.42
N GLU A 531 38.77 13.09 15.69
CA GLU A 531 39.83 14.04 16.07
C GLU A 531 41.22 13.52 15.68
N LYS A 532 41.53 12.25 15.97
CA LYS A 532 42.83 11.63 15.63
C LYS A 532 43.08 11.58 14.12
N GLU A 533 42.05 11.37 13.32
CA GLU A 533 42.17 11.41 11.85
C GLU A 533 42.53 12.82 11.35
N GLY A 534 42.12 13.88 12.06
CA GLY A 534 42.51 15.27 11.79
C GLY A 534 41.99 15.86 10.47
N GLN A 535 41.02 15.20 9.83
CA GLN A 535 40.51 15.58 8.49
C GLN A 535 39.37 16.59 8.53
N VAL A 536 38.65 16.68 9.66
CA VAL A 536 37.43 17.47 9.83
C VAL A 536 37.41 18.13 11.21
N SER A 537 36.58 19.17 11.38
CA SER A 537 36.41 19.95 12.61
C SER A 537 35.73 19.21 13.77
N GLY A 538 35.17 18.01 13.53
CA GLY A 538 34.57 17.18 14.58
C GLY A 538 33.43 16.29 14.11
N LEU A 539 32.73 15.72 15.08
CA LEU A 539 31.61 14.79 14.89
C LEU A 539 30.26 15.47 15.07
N LYS A 540 29.23 14.98 14.37
CA LYS A 540 27.83 15.33 14.60
C LYS A 540 26.90 14.17 14.32
N ILE A 541 25.69 14.22 14.90
CA ILE A 541 24.61 13.30 14.58
C ILE A 541 23.32 14.07 14.38
N TRP A 542 22.45 13.57 13.49
CA TRP A 542 21.07 13.99 13.43
C TRP A 542 20.18 12.90 14.02
N VAL A 543 19.29 13.28 14.93
CA VAL A 543 18.42 12.35 15.66
C VAL A 543 17.05 12.98 15.88
N THR A 544 16.03 12.14 16.05
CA THR A 544 14.74 12.56 16.58
C THR A 544 14.85 13.09 18.00
N ARG A 545 14.16 14.20 18.29
CA ARG A 545 14.23 14.89 19.58
C ARG A 545 13.76 14.00 20.73
N GLY A 546 12.79 13.12 20.52
CA GLY A 546 12.34 12.16 21.52
C GLY A 546 13.47 11.33 22.17
N TRP A 547 14.58 11.16 21.45
CA TRP A 547 15.74 10.37 21.88
C TRP A 547 17.02 11.18 22.11
N LEU A 548 16.90 12.51 22.21
CA LEU A 548 18.04 13.41 22.38
C LEU A 548 18.93 13.03 23.57
N ASP A 549 18.33 12.72 24.72
CA ASP A 549 19.09 12.43 25.95
C ASP A 549 19.93 11.15 25.86
N THR A 550 19.56 10.24 24.97
CA THR A 550 20.30 9.01 24.69
C THR A 550 21.64 9.30 24.01
N VAL A 551 21.69 10.28 23.12
CA VAL A 551 22.90 10.63 22.35
C VAL A 551 23.63 11.86 22.89
N ARG A 552 23.03 12.61 23.81
CA ARG A 552 23.62 13.85 24.33
C ARG A 552 24.79 13.58 25.27
N LEU A 553 25.97 14.04 24.86
CA LEU A 553 27.17 14.13 25.71
C LEU A 553 27.23 15.48 26.44
N GLU A 554 28.02 15.53 27.51
CA GLU A 554 28.32 16.79 28.20
C GLU A 554 28.99 17.79 27.25
N GLY A 555 28.56 19.05 27.30
CA GLY A 555 29.08 20.10 26.40
C GLY A 555 28.60 20.01 24.94
N ALA A 556 27.79 19.02 24.57
CA ALA A 556 27.24 18.94 23.21
C ALA A 556 26.27 20.09 22.91
N ILE A 557 26.35 20.63 21.70
CA ILE A 557 25.49 21.72 21.21
C ILE A 557 24.35 21.10 20.40
N VAL A 558 23.11 21.52 20.67
CA VAL A 558 21.92 21.04 19.97
C VAL A 558 21.38 22.15 19.09
N ASN A 559 21.24 21.86 17.79
CA ASN A 559 20.72 22.78 16.78
C ASN A 559 19.40 22.26 16.21
N GLU A 560 18.52 23.21 15.86
CA GLU A 560 17.29 22.92 15.13
C GLU A 560 17.58 22.76 13.64
N LEU A 561 17.25 21.60 13.06
CA LEU A 561 17.33 21.41 11.61
C LEU A 561 16.12 22.02 10.89
N GLY A 562 15.03 22.28 11.62
CA GLY A 562 13.77 22.72 11.04
C GLY A 562 13.11 21.65 10.16
N ILE A 563 13.35 20.38 10.49
CA ILE A 563 12.71 19.21 9.89
C ILE A 563 11.78 18.62 10.95
N GLU A 564 10.51 18.43 10.59
CA GLU A 564 9.49 17.87 11.46
C GLU A 564 9.12 16.47 10.95
N ILE A 565 9.01 15.50 11.85
CA ILE A 565 8.64 14.13 11.48
C ILE A 565 7.12 14.05 11.36
N PRO A 566 6.58 13.69 10.17
CA PRO A 566 5.15 13.56 9.95
C PRO A 566 4.65 12.15 10.29
N CYS A 567 3.34 12.05 10.53
CA CYS A 567 2.58 10.81 10.34
C CYS A 567 1.35 11.06 9.47
N ASN A 568 0.78 9.98 8.92
CA ASN A 568 -0.49 10.04 8.20
C ASN A 568 -1.62 10.50 9.12
N SER A 569 -2.47 11.40 8.64
CA SER A 569 -3.72 11.83 9.29
C SER A 569 -4.93 11.77 8.34
N TRP A 570 -4.71 11.32 7.10
CA TRP A 570 -5.73 11.30 6.05
C TRP A 570 -6.73 10.14 6.21
N ASN A 571 -6.22 8.95 6.51
CA ASN A 571 -7.01 7.73 6.70
C ASN A 571 -6.55 6.97 7.96
N PRO A 572 -7.36 6.03 8.48
CA PRO A 572 -7.10 5.36 9.76
C PRO A 572 -5.74 4.68 9.83
N GLY A 573 -5.03 4.96 10.94
CA GLY A 573 -3.69 4.48 11.24
C GLY A 573 -3.29 4.85 12.67
N PRO A 574 -2.06 4.50 13.11
CA PRO A 574 -1.56 4.94 14.41
C PRO A 574 -1.60 6.46 14.57
N SER A 575 -2.21 6.94 15.67
CA SER A 575 -2.40 8.37 15.91
C SER A 575 -1.08 9.12 16.18
N SER A 576 -1.04 10.41 15.85
CA SER A 576 0.07 11.30 16.19
C SER A 576 0.40 11.29 17.69
N ARG A 577 -0.60 11.19 18.57
CA ARG A 577 -0.42 11.06 20.02
C ARG A 577 0.37 9.80 20.38
N THR A 578 0.06 8.66 19.76
CA THR A 578 0.77 7.40 20.02
C THR A 578 2.21 7.48 19.52
N LEU A 579 2.43 8.15 18.39
CA LEU A 579 3.73 8.22 17.73
C LEU A 579 4.63 9.33 18.27
N TYR A 580 4.11 10.23 19.12
CA TYR A 580 4.82 11.41 19.58
C TYR A 580 6.11 11.05 20.32
N GLY A 581 7.25 11.49 19.79
CA GLY A 581 8.58 11.18 20.34
C GLY A 581 8.99 9.70 20.30
N ALA A 582 8.23 8.83 19.62
CA ALA A 582 8.46 7.39 19.65
C ALA A 582 9.55 6.94 18.66
N TRP A 583 9.74 7.69 17.58
CA TRP A 583 10.67 7.34 16.50
C TRP A 583 12.12 7.48 16.90
N TRP A 584 12.91 6.42 16.80
CA TRP A 584 14.37 6.50 16.69
C TRP A 584 14.74 6.61 15.21
N LEU A 585 15.10 7.81 14.77
CA LEU A 585 15.58 8.07 13.42
C LEU A 585 16.93 8.75 13.49
N THR A 586 17.76 8.43 12.50
CA THR A 586 19.11 8.95 12.30
C THR A 586 19.25 9.53 10.89
N ALA A 587 20.36 10.19 10.61
CA ALA A 587 20.67 10.68 9.26
C ALA A 587 20.63 9.55 8.20
N GLY A 588 20.96 8.31 8.59
CA GLY A 588 20.91 7.11 7.77
C GLY A 588 19.53 6.76 7.24
N ASP A 589 18.47 7.24 7.90
CA ASP A 589 17.10 7.06 7.46
C ASP A 589 16.70 8.03 6.34
N ILE A 590 17.58 8.93 5.85
CA ILE A 590 17.25 9.91 4.81
C ILE A 590 17.77 9.50 3.43
N ASP A 591 16.91 9.46 2.41
CA ASP A 591 17.26 8.96 1.06
C ASP A 591 17.79 10.01 0.05
N PHE A 592 17.91 11.28 0.44
CA PHE A 592 18.26 12.38 -0.49
C PHE A 592 19.55 13.15 -0.13
N MET A 593 20.29 12.69 0.88
CA MET A 593 21.52 13.31 1.38
C MET A 593 22.77 12.87 0.65
#